data_AF-A0A1I7YWC5-F1
#
_entry.id   AF-A0A1I7YWC5-F1
#
_cell.length_a   1.000
_cell.length_b   1.000
_cell.length_c   1.000
_cell.angle_alpha   90.00
_cell.angle_beta   90.00
_cell.angle_gamma   90.00
#
_symmetry.space_group_name_H-M   'P 1'
#
loop_
_entity.id
_entity.type
_entity.pdbx_description
1 polymer ?
#
loop_
_entity_poly.entity_id
_entity_poly.type
_entity_poly.pdbx_seq_one_letter_code
_entity_poly.pdbx_strand_id
1 'polypeptide(L)'
;MDAKLPPIVLPIWVTGMDSVWPTKKPYYPRFGQSVEITVGEPLDMQLILPTLRTSTELDRRKELADIIQGRLFSLGEAVRARSRD
;
A
#
# COMPACT_ATOMS: atom_id res chain seq x y z
N MET A 1 14.04 8.98 -17.79
CA MET A 1 12.87 9.86 -17.91
C MET A 1 12.47 10.13 -16.48
N ASP A 2 12.94 11.25 -15.94
CA ASP A 2 12.76 11.51 -14.51
C ASP A 2 11.52 12.38 -14.33
N ALA A 3 10.67 12.00 -13.39
CA ALA A 3 9.49 12.79 -13.06
C ALA A 3 9.94 14.13 -12.48
N LYS A 4 9.53 15.24 -13.11
CA LYS A 4 9.90 16.60 -12.68
C LYS A 4 9.22 17.02 -11.38
N LEU A 5 8.11 16.36 -11.03
CA LEU A 5 7.32 16.62 -9.85
C LEU A 5 7.30 15.37 -8.97
N PRO A 6 7.39 15.51 -7.64
CA PRO A 6 7.14 14.41 -6.73
C PRO A 6 5.75 13.79 -7.01
N PRO A 7 5.63 12.45 -6.99
CA PRO A 7 4.40 11.76 -7.36
C PRO A 7 3.34 11.84 -6.24
N ILE A 8 2.10 11.50 -6.59
CA ILE A 8 1.07 11.15 -5.61
C ILE A 8 1.10 9.63 -5.42
N VAL A 9 1.13 9.15 -4.18
CA VAL A 9 1.11 7.72 -3.85
C VAL A 9 -0.27 7.37 -3.32
N LEU A 10 -0.95 6.39 -3.95
CA LEU A 10 -2.28 5.95 -3.55
C LEU A 10 -2.22 4.58 -2.87
N PRO A 11 -2.56 4.45 -1.57
CA PRO A 11 -2.63 3.18 -0.89
C PRO A 11 -3.82 2.36 -1.40
N ILE A 12 -3.56 1.10 -1.79
CA ILE A 12 -4.58 0.15 -2.22
C ILE A 12 -4.44 -1.10 -1.37
N TRP A 13 -5.49 -1.44 -0.64
CA TRP A 13 -5.57 -2.65 0.17
C TRP A 13 -6.49 -3.67 -0.51
N VAL A 14 -5.97 -4.87 -0.79
CA VAL A 14 -6.69 -5.91 -1.52
C VAL A 14 -6.90 -7.12 -0.61
N THR A 15 -8.15 -7.54 -0.44
CA THR A 15 -8.55 -8.67 0.40
C THR A 15 -9.18 -9.77 -0.47
N GLY A 16 -8.81 -11.03 -0.23
CA GLY A 16 -9.37 -12.20 -0.96
C GLY A 16 -8.70 -12.51 -2.31
N MET A 17 -7.69 -11.74 -2.72
CA MET A 17 -6.94 -12.02 -3.97
C MET A 17 -6.24 -13.37 -3.95
N ASP A 18 -5.77 -13.82 -2.79
CA ASP A 18 -5.15 -15.14 -2.59
C ASP A 18 -6.14 -16.31 -2.81
N SER A 19 -7.44 -16.04 -2.66
CA SER A 19 -8.50 -17.02 -2.96
C SER A 19 -8.74 -17.15 -4.46
N VAL A 20 -8.61 -16.04 -5.21
CA VAL A 20 -8.66 -16.03 -6.68
C VAL A 20 -7.35 -16.56 -7.28
N TRP A 21 -6.21 -16.14 -6.74
CA TRP A 21 -4.87 -16.42 -7.23
C TRP A 21 -4.00 -17.02 -6.12
N PRO A 22 -4.01 -18.36 -5.97
CA PRO A 22 -3.34 -19.02 -4.85
C PRO A 22 -1.83 -18.76 -4.83
N THR A 23 -1.29 -18.49 -3.64
CA THR A 23 0.17 -18.40 -3.40
C THR A 23 0.82 -19.76 -3.16
N LYS A 24 0.04 -20.85 -3.19
CA LYS A 24 0.49 -22.24 -3.05
C LYS A 24 0.00 -23.08 -4.23
N LYS A 25 0.76 -24.12 -4.58
CA LYS A 25 0.39 -25.04 -5.65
C LYS A 25 -0.97 -25.70 -5.38
N PRO A 26 -1.80 -25.93 -6.41
CA PRO A 26 -1.59 -25.53 -7.80
C PRO A 26 -1.95 -24.04 -8.06
N TYR A 27 -1.12 -23.35 -8.86
CA TYR A 27 -1.18 -21.89 -9.09
C TYR A 27 -2.16 -21.45 -10.19
N TYR A 28 -3.26 -22.17 -10.40
CA TYR A 28 -4.28 -21.76 -11.37
C TYR A 28 -5.32 -20.85 -10.70
N PRO A 29 -5.91 -19.91 -11.44
CA PRO A 29 -6.98 -19.07 -10.92
C PRO A 29 -8.21 -19.90 -10.52
N ARG A 30 -8.82 -19.54 -9.39
CA ARG A 30 -10.07 -20.13 -8.90
C ARG A 30 -11.23 -19.17 -9.16
N PHE A 31 -12.19 -19.61 -9.98
CA PHE A 31 -13.36 -18.82 -10.33
C PHE A 31 -14.43 -18.87 -9.24
N GLY A 32 -15.31 -17.86 -9.22
CA GLY A 32 -16.42 -17.75 -8.26
C GLY A 32 -16.03 -17.19 -6.87
N GLN A 33 -14.79 -16.73 -6.71
CA GLN A 33 -14.33 -16.02 -5.51
C GLN A 33 -14.51 -14.51 -5.67
N SER A 34 -14.68 -13.80 -4.55
CA SER A 34 -14.81 -12.33 -4.54
C SER A 34 -13.51 -11.68 -4.02
N VAL A 35 -13.18 -10.52 -4.58
CA VAL A 35 -12.05 -9.68 -4.13
C VAL A 35 -12.60 -8.35 -3.69
N GLU A 36 -12.19 -7.90 -2.51
CA GLU A 36 -12.49 -6.57 -2.01
C GLU A 36 -11.25 -5.67 -2.20
N ILE A 37 -11.45 -4.53 -2.84
CA ILE A 37 -10.41 -3.52 -3.04
C ILE A 37 -10.82 -2.28 -2.26
N THR A 38 -10.02 -1.90 -1.27
CA THR A 38 -10.18 -0.65 -0.54
C THR A 38 -9.11 0.32 -0.99
N VAL A 39 -9.53 1.51 -1.41
CA VAL A 39 -8.65 2.61 -1.81
C VAL A 39 -8.56 3.59 -0.65
N GLY A 40 -7.35 3.91 -0.21
CA GLY A 40 -7.11 4.88 0.86
C GLY A 40 -6.92 6.30 0.36
N GLU A 41 -6.65 7.20 1.30
CA GLU A 41 -6.35 8.60 0.99
C GLU A 41 -5.00 8.75 0.26
N PRO A 42 -4.92 9.59 -0.79
CA PRO A 42 -3.69 9.85 -1.50
C PRO A 42 -2.64 10.55 -0.61
N LEU A 43 -1.39 10.16 -0.79
CA LEU A 43 -0.22 10.80 -0.19
C LEU A 43 0.43 11.72 -1.21
N ASP A 44 0.49 13.02 -0.91
CA ASP A 44 1.26 13.96 -1.72
C ASP A 44 2.73 13.96 -1.30
N MET A 45 3.60 13.43 -2.16
CA MET A 45 5.03 13.37 -1.87
C MET A 45 5.70 14.74 -1.82
N GLN A 46 5.10 15.79 -2.40
CA GLN A 46 5.61 17.15 -2.28
C GLN A 46 5.60 17.63 -0.82
N LEU A 47 4.63 17.17 -0.03
CA LEU A 47 4.51 17.50 1.39
C LEU A 47 5.36 16.59 2.28
N ILE A 48 5.60 15.35 1.86
CA ILE A 48 6.28 14.33 2.68
C ILE A 48 7.80 14.42 2.54
N LEU A 49 8.33 14.56 1.32
CA LEU A 49 9.78 14.58 1.08
C LEU A 49 10.55 15.62 1.93
N PRO A 50 10.04 16.85 2.14
CA PRO A 50 10.71 17.83 3.00
C PRO A 50 10.73 17.46 4.49
N THR A 51 9.88 16.52 4.93
CA THR A 51 9.80 16.11 6.35
C THR A 51 10.83 15.07 6.74
N LEU A 52 11.47 14.43 5.75
CA LEU A 52 12.49 13.40 5.97
C LEU A 52 13.72 14.01 6.65
N ARG A 53 14.12 13.47 7.81
CA ARG A 53 15.17 14.07 8.65
C ARG A 53 16.55 13.46 8.42
N THR A 54 16.59 12.33 7.73
CA THR A 54 17.80 11.53 7.57
C THR A 54 18.71 12.07 6.45
N SER A 55 20.02 11.96 6.64
CA SER A 55 21.03 12.51 5.71
C SER A 55 21.52 11.48 4.70
N THR A 56 21.56 10.19 5.06
CA THR A 56 21.99 9.14 4.15
C THR A 56 20.87 8.71 3.22
N GLU A 57 21.23 8.31 2.01
CA GLU A 57 20.26 7.84 1.03
C GLU A 57 19.51 6.58 1.52
N LEU A 58 20.22 5.66 2.19
CA LEU A 58 19.64 4.44 2.73
C LEU A 58 18.58 4.74 3.79
N ASP A 59 18.91 5.63 4.73
CA ASP A 59 18.01 6.00 5.82
C ASP A 59 16.79 6.76 5.28
N ARG A 60 16.98 7.64 4.29
CA ARG A 60 15.86 8.33 3.62
C ARG A 60 14.91 7.36 2.93
N ARG A 61 15.44 6.36 2.23
CA ARG A 61 14.63 5.33 1.57
C ARG A 61 13.83 4.53 2.60
N LYS A 62 14.43 4.21 3.74
CA LYS A 62 13.75 3.51 4.83
C LYS A 62 12.66 4.37 5.46
N GLU A 63 12.97 5.61 5.84
CA GLU A 63 12.03 6.56 6.44
C GLU A 63 10.81 6.79 5.51
N LEU A 64 11.06 6.95 4.21
CA LEU A 64 10.01 7.04 3.20
C LEU A 64 9.15 5.76 3.14
N ALA A 65 9.79 4.59 3.11
CA ALA A 65 9.09 3.31 3.08
C ALA A 65 8.22 3.14 4.34
N ASP A 66 8.73 3.49 5.52
CA ASP A 66 8.02 3.40 6.79
C ASP A 66 6.76 4.30 6.79
N ILE A 67 6.83 5.51 6.24
CA ILE A 67 5.67 6.42 6.11
C ILE A 67 4.59 5.80 5.19
N ILE A 68 5.00 5.29 4.02
CA ILE A 68 4.07 4.70 3.05
C ILE A 68 3.44 3.42 3.63
N GLN A 69 4.26 2.56 4.22
CA GLN A 69 3.81 1.32 4.87
C GLN A 69 2.86 1.61 6.02
N GLY A 70 3.15 2.62 6.85
CA GLY A 70 2.27 3.06 7.92
C GLY A 70 0.88 3.41 7.42
N ARG A 71 0.77 4.21 6.34
CA ARG A 71 -0.53 4.54 5.72
C ARG A 71 -1.25 3.31 5.17
N LEU A 72 -0.54 2.41 4.51
CA LEU A 72 -1.11 1.17 3.98
C LEU A 72 -1.63 0.25 5.11
N PHE A 73 -0.88 0.12 6.21
CA PHE A 73 -1.31 -0.70 7.34
C PHE A 73 -2.48 -0.09 8.08
N SER A 74 -2.51 1.24 8.29
CA SER A 74 -3.69 1.92 8.84
C SER A 74 -4.95 1.67 8.01
N LEU A 75 -4.83 1.67 6.67
CA LEU A 75 -5.92 1.30 5.78
C LEU A 75 -6.37 -0.15 6.01
N GLY A 76 -5.43 -1.09 6.08
CA GLY A 76 -5.72 -2.50 6.36
C GLY A 76 -6.42 -2.71 7.71
N GLU A 77 -6.02 -1.99 8.76
CA GLU A 77 -6.68 -2.04 10.07
C GLU A 77 -8.13 -1.52 10.01
N ALA A 78 -8.38 -0.43 9.28
CA ALA A 78 -9.73 0.08 9.08
C ALA A 78 -10.62 -0.91 8.31
N VAL A 79 -10.06 -1.61 7.31
CA VAL A 79 -10.76 -2.70 6.60
C VAL A 79 -11.11 -3.83 7.55
N ARG A 80 -10.15 -4.28 8.37
CA ARG A 80 -10.37 -5.36 9.35
C ARG A 80 -11.41 -5.02 10.40
N ALA A 81 -11.46 -3.76 10.85
CA ALA A 81 -12.48 -3.29 11.78
C ALA A 81 -13.89 -3.39 11.15
N ARG A 82 -14.04 -2.92 9.91
CA ARG A 82 -15.31 -2.99 9.16
C ARG A 82 -15.80 -4.42 8.92
N SER A 83 -14.91 -5.38 8.68
CA SER A 83 -15.31 -6.78 8.42
C SER A 83 -15.76 -7.57 9.66
N ARG A 84 -15.66 -6.98 10.87
CA ARG A 84 -16.07 -7.63 12.14
C ARG A 84 -17.45 -7.21 12.63
N ASP A 85 -18.04 -6.19 12.02
CA ASP A 85 -19.41 -5.71 12.26
C ASP A 85 -20.41 -6.37 11.29
#